data_AF-A0A6J5E1Z7-F1
#
_entry.id   AF-A0A6J5E1Z7-F1
#
_cell.length_a   1.000
_cell.length_b   1.000
_cell.length_c   1.000
_cell.angle_alpha   90.00
_cell.angle_beta   90.00
_cell.angle_gamma   90.00
#
_symmetry.space_group_name_H-M   'P 1'
#
loop_
_entity.id
_entity.type
_entity.pdbx_description
1 polymer ?
#
loop_
_entity_poly.entity_id
_entity_poly.type
_entity_poly.pdbx_seq_one_letter_code
_entity_poly.pdbx_strand_id
1 'polypeptide(L)'
;MTLSHASESKDLTELANDLERLLTSKAKDLTTRIALVGHDIARIETLTRLSEGEERSKALAESLASLTQAERLLAEIRKTDGFGGLRTPIETLKHWRAVKRARSAHEIAEAAFDAPETKAARNTRIANHNHRVDSEHTRLPGLNRQKDLLKTEQSAIDQLHRTAVDAIRAARDSGWLAQDFSERFRRLATLVENNDINRATAWLSTLVFQRRPTDSLYEQWHREANALRSKAYHQYAGMAASGAYTEIAQHSIQLAAPTLRKQTTAALTAHAHPADQWQVLSALVADPQRFRTDALWAIYWAMYQCGQWVADAASESDAHEDVFTGKVTAQIDRWLAGWATERIREFGYPEVRSYLGTLEIATTIEETRLGADIGLIVDLNIGDLACKKIALFQAKKSKHGIADVGSHAGQLSKLSRRPSAGFYLFYHQSTYPVMAPAPSVCTAHELADKVTQFGKDIDAVHLPLNVRTMGWDWASFVSFGLCNPDSQVGQSFDTVEEAFAALGNGDARHLPKYLHVIAIADEPRVMELRTKVHEHYLDSVKAMAKVKEKNRHLSRDRDGPEHGMSM
;
A
#
# COMPACT_ATOMS: atom_id res chain seq x y z
N MET A 1 2.56 -22.70 17.66
CA MET A 1 2.10 -21.37 18.09
C MET A 1 2.26 -21.26 19.60
N THR A 2 3.15 -20.39 20.07
CA THR A 2 3.26 -19.97 21.47
C THR A 2 3.19 -18.45 21.51
N LEU A 3 2.30 -17.94 22.36
CA LEU A 3 2.04 -16.52 22.60
C LEU A 3 3.31 -15.80 23.08
N SER A 4 3.98 -15.04 22.19
CA SER A 4 5.13 -14.15 22.48
C SER A 4 4.85 -12.66 22.18
N HIS A 5 3.71 -12.33 21.55
CA HIS A 5 3.56 -11.05 20.84
C HIS A 5 3.51 -9.77 21.69
N ALA A 6 3.09 -9.82 22.97
CA ALA A 6 2.91 -8.60 23.76
C ALA A 6 4.24 -7.99 24.26
N SER A 7 5.26 -8.81 24.51
CA SER A 7 6.59 -8.34 24.92
C SER A 7 7.37 -7.81 23.72
N GLU A 8 7.29 -8.51 22.59
CA GLU A 8 7.95 -8.12 21.34
C GLU A 8 7.34 -6.85 20.73
N SER A 9 6.03 -6.64 20.83
CA SER A 9 5.34 -5.43 20.35
C SER A 9 5.71 -4.17 21.16
N LYS A 10 5.84 -4.30 22.49
CA LYS A 10 6.31 -3.19 23.35
C LYS A 10 7.76 -2.82 23.06
N ASP A 11 8.64 -3.82 22.93
CA ASP A 11 10.05 -3.66 22.54
C ASP A 11 10.18 -2.94 21.18
N LEU A 12 9.37 -3.33 20.19
CA LEU A 12 9.40 -2.73 18.85
C LEU A 12 8.89 -1.27 18.83
N THR A 13 7.85 -0.96 19.61
CA THR A 13 7.30 0.39 19.71
C THR A 13 8.29 1.35 20.38
N GLU A 14 8.92 0.90 21.47
CA GLU A 14 9.96 1.67 22.17
C GLU A 14 11.15 1.94 21.24
N LEU A 15 11.64 0.91 20.54
CA LEU A 15 12.70 1.03 19.55
C LEU A 15 12.36 2.02 18.42
N ALA A 16 11.13 2.02 17.92
CA ALA A 16 10.69 2.95 16.89
C ALA A 16 10.63 4.41 17.40
N ASN A 17 10.22 4.60 18.66
CA ASN A 17 10.26 5.90 19.31
C ASN A 17 11.69 6.40 19.51
N ASP A 18 12.61 5.52 19.90
CA ASP A 18 14.01 5.86 20.11
C ASP A 18 14.73 6.15 18.78
N LEU A 19 14.45 5.38 17.72
CA LEU A 19 15.01 5.61 16.39
C LEU A 19 14.60 6.97 15.82
N GLU A 20 13.31 7.34 15.90
CA GLU A 20 12.84 8.65 15.43
C GLU A 20 13.46 9.79 16.24
N ARG A 21 13.56 9.63 17.57
CA ARG A 21 14.18 10.62 18.46
C ARG A 21 15.66 10.79 18.13
N LEU A 22 16.37 9.68 17.86
CA LEU A 22 17.77 9.67 17.46
C LEU A 22 18.00 10.39 16.13
N LEU A 23 17.20 10.08 15.10
CA LEU A 23 17.27 10.74 13.80
C LEU A 23 17.01 12.25 13.92
N THR A 24 15.99 12.63 14.68
CA THR A 24 15.65 14.03 14.94
C THR A 24 16.77 14.76 15.68
N SER A 25 17.35 14.13 16.71
CA SER A 25 18.49 14.69 17.46
C SER A 25 19.71 14.90 16.57
N LYS A 26 20.09 13.89 15.77
CA LYS A 26 21.22 13.99 14.84
C LYS A 26 21.02 15.10 13.80
N ALA A 27 19.81 15.24 13.25
CA ALA A 27 19.49 16.31 12.31
C ALA A 27 19.62 17.71 12.95
N LYS A 28 19.15 17.86 14.19
CA LYS A 28 19.27 19.11 14.96
C LYS A 28 20.73 19.45 15.30
N ASP A 29 21.52 18.46 15.68
CA ASP A 29 22.94 18.63 15.98
C ASP A 29 23.73 19.05 14.73
N LEU A 30 23.47 18.43 13.59
CA LEU A 30 24.07 18.83 12.31
C LEU A 30 23.68 20.24 11.90
N THR A 31 22.41 20.61 12.05
CA THR A 31 21.94 21.98 11.79
C THR A 31 22.73 23.00 12.62
N THR A 32 22.93 22.70 13.90
CA THR A 32 23.70 23.55 14.82
C THR A 32 25.17 23.66 14.41
N ARG A 33 25.81 22.53 14.06
CA ARG A 33 27.21 22.50 13.60
C ARG A 33 27.41 23.26 12.29
N ILE A 34 26.49 23.12 11.34
CA ILE A 34 26.52 23.86 10.06
C ILE A 34 26.40 25.37 10.33
N ALA A 35 25.52 25.78 11.24
CA ALA A 35 25.36 27.19 11.61
C ALA A 35 26.63 27.75 12.27
N LEU A 36 27.27 27.01 13.18
CA LEU A 36 28.52 27.42 13.82
C LEU A 36 29.66 27.60 12.81
N VAL A 37 29.88 26.61 11.93
CA VAL A 37 30.90 26.73 10.87
C VAL A 37 30.56 27.87 9.90
N GLY A 38 29.27 28.07 9.59
CA GLY A 38 28.81 29.19 8.79
C GLY A 38 29.10 30.56 9.41
N HIS A 39 28.91 30.69 10.73
CA HIS A 39 29.26 31.90 11.47
C HIS A 39 30.77 32.17 11.45
N ASP A 40 31.59 31.13 11.63
CA ASP A 40 33.05 31.27 11.57
C ASP A 40 33.55 31.69 10.19
N ILE A 41 32.98 31.13 9.12
CA ILE A 41 33.26 31.55 7.73
C ILE A 41 32.92 33.03 7.56
N ALA A 42 31.69 33.44 7.92
CA ALA A 42 31.25 34.83 7.78
C ALA A 42 32.14 35.80 8.60
N ARG A 43 32.51 35.42 9.82
CA ARG A 43 33.44 36.21 10.66
C ARG A 43 34.78 36.41 9.96
N ILE A 44 35.37 35.36 9.40
CA ILE A 44 36.68 35.45 8.71
C ILE A 44 36.55 36.26 7.40
N GLU A 45 35.46 36.10 6.64
CA GLU A 45 35.22 36.86 5.41
C GLU A 45 35.11 38.39 5.65
N THR A 46 34.69 38.80 6.85
CA THR A 46 34.66 40.23 7.22
C THR A 46 36.01 40.82 7.64
N LEU A 47 37.05 39.99 7.82
CA LEU A 47 38.38 40.50 8.18
C LEU A 47 39.01 41.22 6.99
N THR A 48 39.38 42.49 7.19
CA THR A 48 40.08 43.28 6.20
C THR A 48 41.52 43.54 6.62
N ARG A 49 42.42 43.54 5.63
CA ARG A 49 43.82 43.96 5.83
C ARG A 49 43.86 45.47 6.11
N LEU A 50 44.76 45.88 6.98
CA LEU A 50 45.08 47.29 7.19
C LEU A 50 46.05 47.76 6.11
N SER A 51 45.78 48.93 5.56
CA SER A 51 46.72 49.65 4.69
C SER A 51 47.29 50.89 5.39
N GLU A 52 48.53 51.24 5.05
CA GLU A 52 49.14 52.49 5.54
C GLU A 52 48.35 53.73 5.07
N GLY A 53 47.79 53.69 3.87
CA GLY A 53 46.98 54.77 3.31
C GLY A 53 45.69 55.03 4.10
N GLU A 54 44.99 53.98 4.53
CA GLU A 54 43.79 54.11 5.39
C GLU A 54 44.15 54.61 6.79
N GLU A 55 45.23 54.09 7.38
CA GLU A 55 45.73 54.55 8.67
C GLU A 55 46.16 56.02 8.63
N ARG A 56 46.84 56.45 7.56
CA ARG A 56 47.20 57.85 7.32
C ARG A 56 45.96 58.72 7.14
N SER A 57 45.02 58.28 6.31
CA SER A 57 43.78 59.02 6.06
C SER A 57 42.97 59.20 7.34
N LYS A 58 42.89 58.16 8.19
CA LYS A 58 42.20 58.21 9.49
C LYS A 58 42.92 59.09 10.50
N ALA A 59 44.24 58.98 10.60
CA ALA A 59 45.05 59.76 11.54
C ALA A 59 45.07 61.26 11.19
N LEU A 60 45.03 61.60 9.90
CA LEU A 60 45.04 62.97 9.40
C LEU A 60 43.64 63.54 9.16
N ALA A 61 42.57 62.76 9.33
CA ALA A 61 41.21 63.17 8.99
C ALA A 61 40.79 64.48 9.66
N GLU A 62 41.06 64.63 10.96
CA GLU A 62 40.66 65.80 11.73
C GLU A 62 41.46 67.06 11.37
N SER A 63 42.78 66.91 11.20
CA SER A 63 43.65 68.03 10.81
C SER A 63 43.41 68.46 9.37
N LEU A 64 43.15 67.49 8.47
CA LEU A 64 42.79 67.73 7.07
C LEU A 64 41.40 68.37 6.96
N ALA A 65 40.42 67.93 7.74
CA ALA A 65 39.09 68.55 7.77
C ALA A 65 39.17 70.00 8.28
N SER A 66 39.95 70.24 9.33
CA SER A 66 40.19 71.58 9.88
C SER A 66 40.87 72.52 8.88
N LEU A 67 41.89 72.02 8.15
CA LEU A 67 42.55 72.76 7.08
C LEU A 67 41.58 73.07 5.93
N THR A 68 40.85 72.05 5.46
CA THR A 68 39.86 72.19 4.37
C THR A 68 38.77 73.20 4.73
N GLN A 69 38.27 73.16 5.97
CA GLN A 69 37.28 74.12 6.47
C GLN A 69 37.85 75.54 6.54
N ALA A 70 39.08 75.71 7.04
CA ALA A 70 39.73 77.01 7.11
C ALA A 70 39.98 77.60 5.71
N GLU A 71 40.41 76.78 4.75
CA GLU A 71 40.64 77.17 3.35
C GLU A 71 39.32 77.53 2.65
N ARG A 72 38.25 76.78 2.91
CA ARG A 72 36.90 77.07 2.40
C ARG A 72 36.37 78.40 2.93
N LEU A 73 36.46 78.65 4.23
CA LEU A 73 36.02 79.92 4.84
C LEU A 73 36.79 81.13 4.27
N LEU A 74 38.11 80.98 4.05
CA LEU A 74 38.91 82.01 3.42
C LEU A 74 38.52 82.25 1.95
N ALA A 75 38.19 81.19 1.21
CA ALA A 75 37.74 81.29 -0.18
C ALA A 75 36.34 81.90 -0.31
N GLU A 76 35.43 81.61 0.63
CA GLU A 76 34.10 82.20 0.70
C GLU A 76 34.18 83.71 0.93
N ILE A 77 34.97 84.18 1.91
CA ILE A 77 35.21 85.61 2.18
C ILE A 77 35.76 86.32 0.94
N ARG A 78 36.70 85.68 0.22
CA ARG A 78 37.27 86.21 -1.03
C ARG A 78 36.29 86.28 -2.20
N LYS A 79 35.22 85.47 -2.20
CA LYS A 79 34.18 85.46 -3.24
C LYS A 79 33.04 86.45 -2.95
N THR A 80 32.68 86.65 -1.68
CA THR A 80 31.68 87.66 -1.28
C THR A 80 32.17 89.09 -1.51
N ASP A 81 33.48 89.33 -1.43
CA ASP A 81 34.08 90.60 -1.81
C ASP A 81 34.49 90.57 -3.30
N GLY A 82 33.57 90.96 -4.20
CA GLY A 82 33.78 91.04 -5.66
C GLY A 82 34.90 91.98 -6.14
N PHE A 83 35.64 92.60 -5.22
CA PHE A 83 36.93 93.26 -5.42
C PHE A 83 37.89 92.75 -4.34
N GLY A 84 38.53 91.61 -4.63
CA GLY A 84 39.58 90.95 -3.85
C GLY A 84 39.94 91.57 -2.50
N GLY A 85 39.19 91.23 -1.45
CA GLY A 85 39.59 91.37 -0.03
C GLY A 85 39.84 92.78 0.51
N LEU A 86 39.43 93.85 -0.18
CA LEU A 86 39.72 95.24 0.22
C LEU A 86 38.70 95.84 1.21
N ARG A 87 37.52 95.23 1.44
CA ARG A 87 36.49 95.77 2.37
C ARG A 87 36.46 95.12 3.75
N THR A 88 37.09 93.96 3.95
CA THR A 88 37.16 93.26 5.26
C THR A 88 38.61 92.82 5.60
N PRO A 89 39.58 93.75 5.68
CA PRO A 89 41.00 93.41 5.83
C PRO A 89 41.32 92.69 7.14
N ILE A 90 40.62 93.02 8.23
CA ILE A 90 40.83 92.41 9.54
C ILE A 90 40.31 90.96 9.56
N GLU A 91 39.16 90.69 8.96
CA GLU A 91 38.59 89.35 8.87
C GLU A 91 39.40 88.46 7.91
N THR A 92 39.79 88.99 6.75
CA THR A 92 40.66 88.29 5.80
C THR A 92 42.00 87.91 6.45
N LEU A 93 42.61 88.81 7.24
CA LEU A 93 43.84 88.54 7.97
C LEU A 93 43.64 87.49 9.07
N LYS A 94 42.50 87.52 9.78
CA LYS A 94 42.13 86.53 10.82
C LYS A 94 41.97 85.13 10.22
N HIS A 95 41.24 84.99 9.11
CA HIS A 95 41.04 83.72 8.42
C HIS A 95 42.31 83.23 7.73
N TRP A 96 43.15 84.13 7.20
CA TRP A 96 44.48 83.77 6.70
C TRP A 96 45.39 83.24 7.82
N ARG A 97 45.39 83.88 9.00
CA ARG A 97 46.09 83.36 10.19
C ARG A 97 45.52 82.02 10.64
N ALA A 98 44.20 81.81 10.52
CA ALA A 98 43.56 80.53 10.82
C ALA A 98 43.97 79.43 9.83
N VAL A 99 44.02 79.70 8.52
CA VAL A 99 44.57 78.78 7.51
C VAL A 99 46.04 78.47 7.79
N LYS A 100 46.86 79.49 8.10
CA LYS A 100 48.28 79.28 8.42
C LYS A 100 48.46 78.41 9.67
N ARG A 101 47.63 78.60 10.71
CA ARG A 101 47.62 77.76 11.91
C ARG A 101 47.15 76.33 11.61
N ALA A 102 46.06 76.17 10.85
CA ALA A 102 45.53 74.86 10.48
C ALA A 102 46.50 74.09 9.58
N ARG A 103 47.18 74.78 8.65
CA ARG A 103 48.22 74.20 7.79
C ARG A 103 49.44 73.77 8.60
N SER A 104 49.93 74.64 9.49
CA SER A 104 51.02 74.28 10.40
C SER A 104 50.64 73.12 11.33
N ALA A 105 49.41 73.06 11.83
CA ALA A 105 48.92 71.95 12.64
C ALA A 105 48.82 70.64 11.83
N HIS A 106 48.41 70.71 10.56
CA HIS A 106 48.39 69.56 9.65
C HIS A 106 49.81 69.08 9.32
N GLU A 107 50.74 69.99 9.02
CA GLU A 107 52.16 69.67 8.77
C GLU A 107 52.82 69.03 10.01
N ILE A 108 52.52 69.53 11.22
CA ILE A 108 52.97 68.92 12.48
C ILE A 108 52.37 67.52 12.66
N ALA A 109 51.09 67.33 12.34
CA ALA A 109 50.44 66.03 12.40
C ALA A 109 51.01 65.03 11.38
N GLU A 110 51.33 65.48 10.16
CA GLU A 110 52.04 64.67 9.15
C GLU A 110 53.44 64.29 9.62
N ALA A 111 54.22 65.25 10.13
CA ALA A 111 55.56 64.99 10.64
C ALA A 111 55.55 64.03 11.84
N ALA A 112 54.57 64.14 12.73
CA ALA A 112 54.38 63.22 13.85
C ALA A 112 53.95 61.82 13.41
N PHE A 113 53.10 61.73 12.37
CA PHE A 113 52.70 60.45 11.77
C PHE A 113 53.87 59.74 11.06
N ASP A 114 54.74 60.51 10.40
CA ASP A 114 55.89 60.00 9.65
C ASP A 114 57.17 59.88 10.50
N ALA A 115 57.13 60.23 11.79
CA ALA A 115 58.26 60.10 12.72
C ALA A 115 58.79 58.65 12.77
N PRO A 116 60.12 58.43 12.79
CA PRO A 116 60.71 57.10 12.62
C PRO A 116 60.19 56.03 13.59
N GLU A 117 60.11 56.35 14.88
CA GLU A 117 59.64 55.42 15.92
C GLU A 117 58.14 55.11 15.77
N THR A 118 57.32 56.13 15.52
CA THR A 118 55.87 56.00 15.29
C THR A 118 55.58 55.17 14.04
N LYS A 119 56.34 55.41 12.97
CA LYS A 119 56.25 54.66 11.70
C LYS A 119 56.66 53.21 11.88
N ALA A 120 57.76 52.93 12.59
CA ALA A 120 58.21 51.56 12.86
C ALA A 120 57.15 50.79 13.65
N ALA A 121 56.63 51.37 14.75
CA ALA A 121 55.59 50.77 15.57
C ALA A 121 54.29 50.50 14.78
N ARG A 122 53.87 51.46 13.94
CA ARG A 122 52.71 51.30 13.04
C ARG A 122 52.94 50.17 12.04
N ASN A 123 54.09 50.13 11.37
CA ASN A 123 54.40 49.10 10.38
C ASN A 123 54.40 47.70 11.02
N THR A 124 54.96 47.56 12.22
CA THR A 124 54.88 46.32 12.99
C THR A 124 53.44 45.96 13.33
N ARG A 125 52.60 46.93 13.74
CA ARG A 125 51.17 46.70 14.01
C ARG A 125 50.41 46.24 12.76
N ILE A 126 50.61 46.92 11.63
CA ILE A 126 49.98 46.58 10.34
C ILE A 126 50.44 45.20 9.88
N ALA A 127 51.75 44.91 9.95
CA ALA A 127 52.29 43.61 9.56
C ALA A 127 51.72 42.48 10.45
N ASN A 128 51.68 42.68 11.77
CA ASN A 128 51.11 41.70 12.70
C ASN A 128 49.60 41.47 12.48
N HIS A 129 48.84 42.55 12.21
CA HIS A 129 47.41 42.44 11.89
C HIS A 129 47.19 41.69 10.58
N ASN A 130 47.88 42.11 9.50
CA ASN A 130 47.74 41.49 8.19
C ASN A 130 48.18 40.02 8.21
N HIS A 131 49.23 39.69 8.95
CA HIS A 131 49.65 38.30 9.15
C HIS A 131 48.57 37.46 9.87
N ARG A 132 47.87 38.02 10.87
CA ARG A 132 46.73 37.36 11.53
C ARG A 132 45.54 37.19 10.59
N VAL A 133 45.19 38.22 9.81
CA VAL A 133 44.12 38.17 8.81
C VAL A 133 44.42 37.09 7.77
N ASP A 134 45.64 37.04 7.26
CA ASP A 134 46.07 36.01 6.30
C ASP A 134 46.00 34.61 6.90
N SER A 135 46.48 34.45 8.13
CA SER A 135 46.40 33.18 8.86
C SER A 135 44.95 32.71 9.01
N GLU A 136 44.01 33.60 9.34
CA GLU A 136 42.59 33.26 9.42
C GLU A 136 42.00 32.91 8.04
N HIS A 137 42.32 33.68 6.98
CA HIS A 137 41.84 33.37 5.63
C HIS A 137 42.34 32.01 5.11
N THR A 138 43.56 31.57 5.48
CA THR A 138 44.04 30.24 5.09
C THR A 138 43.20 29.10 5.67
N ARG A 139 42.38 29.35 6.71
CA ARG A 139 41.45 28.37 7.29
C ARG A 139 40.15 28.22 6.49
N LEU A 140 39.78 29.22 5.67
CA LEU A 140 38.51 29.24 4.92
C LEU A 140 38.29 28.00 4.03
N PRO A 141 39.25 27.53 3.23
CA PRO A 141 39.04 26.33 2.42
C PRO A 141 38.71 25.09 3.27
N GLY A 142 39.35 24.96 4.43
CA GLY A 142 39.09 23.87 5.38
C GLY A 142 37.70 23.95 5.99
N LEU A 143 37.27 25.15 6.44
CA LEU A 143 35.94 25.39 6.98
C LEU A 143 34.83 25.18 5.95
N ASN A 144 35.03 25.65 4.71
CA ASN A 144 34.09 25.41 3.61
C ASN A 144 33.94 23.93 3.30
N ARG A 145 35.07 23.20 3.20
CA ARG A 145 35.04 21.74 3.01
C ARG A 145 34.32 21.03 4.17
N GLN A 146 34.57 21.45 5.40
CA GLN A 146 33.89 20.90 6.58
C GLN A 146 32.37 21.15 6.53
N LYS A 147 31.96 22.37 6.16
CA LYS A 147 30.55 22.74 6.00
C LYS A 147 29.86 21.88 4.93
N ASP A 148 30.52 21.63 3.81
CA ASP A 148 29.98 20.81 2.72
C ASP A 148 29.83 19.34 3.13
N LEU A 149 30.80 18.80 3.89
CA LEU A 149 30.69 17.45 4.47
C LEU A 149 29.50 17.35 5.44
N LEU A 150 29.33 18.32 6.34
CA LEU A 150 28.21 18.35 7.27
C LEU A 150 26.85 18.47 6.55
N LYS A 151 26.76 19.26 5.49
CA LYS A 151 25.55 19.34 4.65
C LYS A 151 25.23 18.02 3.96
N THR A 152 26.26 17.30 3.50
CA THR A 152 26.09 15.98 2.88
C THR A 152 25.54 14.97 3.90
N GLU A 153 26.09 14.96 5.12
CA GLU A 153 25.59 14.13 6.22
C GLU A 153 24.15 14.49 6.59
N GLN A 154 23.81 15.78 6.66
CA GLN A 154 22.45 16.24 6.95
C GLN A 154 21.46 15.74 5.90
N SER A 155 21.79 15.89 4.62
CA SER A 155 20.97 15.41 3.50
C SER A 155 20.72 13.90 3.59
N ALA A 156 21.74 13.12 3.95
CA ALA A 156 21.61 11.68 4.12
C ALA A 156 20.68 11.30 5.30
N ILE A 157 20.79 12.00 6.43
CA ILE A 157 19.90 11.78 7.59
C ILE A 157 18.47 12.19 7.26
N ASP A 158 18.26 13.34 6.60
CA ASP A 158 16.94 13.82 6.20
C ASP A 158 16.28 12.87 5.17
N GLN A 159 17.08 12.28 4.28
CA GLN A 159 16.61 11.25 3.37
C GLN A 159 16.20 9.99 4.13
N LEU A 160 17.05 9.47 5.00
CA LEU A 160 16.75 8.28 5.80
C LEU A 160 15.51 8.49 6.66
N HIS A 161 15.40 9.65 7.31
CA HIS A 161 14.24 9.97 8.14
C HIS A 161 12.95 9.96 7.33
N ARG A 162 12.95 10.60 6.14
CA ARG A 162 11.78 10.60 5.24
C ARG A 162 11.40 9.22 4.74
N THR A 163 12.37 8.38 4.37
CA THR A 163 12.08 7.03 3.85
C THR A 163 11.70 6.05 4.96
N ALA A 164 12.19 6.24 6.18
CA ALA A 164 11.91 5.38 7.32
C ALA A 164 10.54 5.64 7.97
N VAL A 165 9.84 6.74 7.65
CA VAL A 165 8.54 7.11 8.24
C VAL A 165 7.56 5.93 8.27
N ASP A 166 7.40 5.22 7.15
CA ASP A 166 6.46 4.11 7.07
C ASP A 166 6.90 2.91 7.90
N ALA A 167 8.20 2.60 7.95
CA ALA A 167 8.73 1.51 8.76
C ALA A 167 8.61 1.82 10.27
N ILE A 168 8.92 3.06 10.67
CA ILE A 168 8.76 3.55 12.05
C ILE A 168 7.28 3.51 12.45
N ARG A 169 6.37 3.94 11.57
CA ARG A 169 4.93 3.87 11.80
C ARG A 169 4.44 2.42 11.94
N ALA A 170 4.89 1.52 11.06
CA ALA A 170 4.53 0.10 11.11
C ALA A 170 5.01 -0.55 12.43
N ALA A 171 6.21 -0.18 12.90
CA ALA A 171 6.77 -0.64 14.16
C ALA A 171 6.03 -0.13 15.43
N ARG A 172 5.25 0.95 15.34
CA ARG A 172 4.57 1.63 16.47
C ARG A 172 3.15 1.17 16.78
N ASP A 173 2.64 0.16 16.10
CA ASP A 173 1.21 -0.13 15.86
C ASP A 173 0.67 0.58 14.62
N SER A 174 0.80 -0.09 13.48
CA SER A 174 -0.38 -0.62 12.81
C SER A 174 -0.07 -1.19 11.43
N GLY A 175 -0.51 -2.43 11.23
CA GLY A 175 -0.44 -3.12 9.95
C GLY A 175 0.27 -4.44 10.06
N TRP A 176 0.31 -5.17 8.95
CA TRP A 176 0.99 -6.45 8.86
C TRP A 176 2.51 -6.27 8.80
N LEU A 177 3.24 -7.12 9.52
CA LEU A 177 4.70 -7.17 9.54
C LEU A 177 5.17 -8.58 9.15
N ALA A 178 6.22 -8.68 8.34
CA ALA A 178 6.86 -9.96 8.11
C ALA A 178 7.48 -10.51 9.40
N GLN A 179 7.60 -11.83 9.50
CA GLN A 179 8.09 -12.52 10.71
C GLN A 179 9.50 -12.05 11.14
N ASP A 180 10.35 -11.66 10.20
CA ASP A 180 11.72 -11.20 10.43
C ASP A 180 11.85 -9.67 10.56
N PHE A 181 10.74 -8.92 10.48
CA PHE A 181 10.73 -7.46 10.53
C PHE A 181 11.42 -6.92 11.79
N SER A 182 11.05 -7.44 12.97
CA SER A 182 11.58 -6.96 14.26
C SER A 182 13.10 -7.10 14.37
N GLU A 183 13.66 -8.21 13.89
CA GLU A 183 15.11 -8.43 13.86
C GLU A 183 15.80 -7.44 12.91
N ARG A 184 15.28 -7.29 11.70
CA ARG A 184 15.84 -6.37 10.71
C ARG A 184 15.72 -4.91 11.13
N PHE A 185 14.63 -4.53 11.80
CA PHE A 185 14.39 -3.18 12.29
C PHE A 185 15.33 -2.83 13.45
N ARG A 186 15.62 -3.77 14.37
CA ARG A 186 16.70 -3.62 15.37
C ARG A 186 18.05 -3.34 14.71
N ARG A 187 18.38 -4.10 13.66
CA ARG A 187 19.63 -3.89 12.92
C ARG A 187 19.69 -2.53 12.22
N LEU A 188 18.57 -2.04 11.69
CA LEU A 188 18.46 -0.67 11.17
C LEU A 188 18.81 0.35 12.27
N ALA A 189 18.20 0.22 13.45
CA ALA A 189 18.45 1.13 14.57
C ALA A 189 19.93 1.12 14.99
N THR A 190 20.55 -0.05 15.13
CA THR A 190 21.98 -0.17 15.45
C THR A 190 22.89 0.47 14.39
N LEU A 191 22.54 0.42 13.09
CA LEU A 191 23.29 1.11 12.05
C LEU A 191 23.21 2.64 12.22
N VAL A 192 22.04 3.18 12.58
CA VAL A 192 21.85 4.61 12.84
C VAL A 192 22.59 5.06 14.10
N GLU A 193 22.55 4.26 15.16
CA GLU A 193 23.31 4.49 16.40
C GLU A 193 24.81 4.59 16.12
N ASN A 194 25.34 3.64 15.33
CA ASN A 194 26.74 3.60 14.91
C ASN A 194 27.10 4.65 13.83
N ASN A 195 26.17 5.55 13.48
CA ASN A 195 26.35 6.61 12.49
C ASN A 195 26.64 6.12 11.05
N ASP A 196 26.26 4.88 10.72
CA ASP A 196 26.41 4.28 9.39
C ASP A 196 25.14 4.53 8.55
N ILE A 197 24.84 5.81 8.27
CA ILE A 197 23.59 6.27 7.65
C ILE A 197 23.39 5.70 6.25
N ASN A 198 24.47 5.52 5.49
CA ASN A 198 24.41 4.95 4.14
C ASN A 198 23.99 3.48 4.18
N ARG A 199 24.59 2.68 5.08
CA ARG A 199 24.17 1.28 5.24
C ARG A 199 22.77 1.17 5.84
N ALA A 200 22.40 2.04 6.78
CA ALA A 200 21.04 2.10 7.31
C ALA A 200 20.01 2.33 6.20
N THR A 201 20.29 3.27 5.29
CA THR A 201 19.43 3.57 4.13
C THR A 201 19.30 2.38 3.20
N ALA A 202 20.41 1.70 2.89
CA ALA A 202 20.37 0.47 2.08
C ALA A 202 19.60 -0.66 2.78
N TRP A 203 19.79 -0.80 4.09
CA TRP A 203 19.16 -1.84 4.92
C TRP A 203 17.65 -1.65 5.06
N LEU A 204 17.18 -0.41 5.10
CA LEU A 204 15.75 -0.07 5.18
C LEU A 204 14.93 -0.73 4.06
N SER A 205 15.49 -0.84 2.85
CA SER A 205 14.80 -1.47 1.70
C SER A 205 14.57 -2.98 1.86
N THR A 206 15.25 -3.61 2.82
CA THR A 206 15.12 -5.04 3.12
C THR A 206 13.96 -5.35 4.08
N LEU A 207 13.32 -4.33 4.65
CA LEU A 207 12.16 -4.49 5.52
C LEU A 207 10.91 -4.80 4.69
N VAL A 208 10.17 -5.83 5.09
CA VAL A 208 8.92 -6.25 4.45
C VAL A 208 7.77 -6.05 5.44
N PHE A 209 6.83 -5.17 5.08
CA PHE A 209 5.74 -4.75 5.94
C PHE A 209 4.64 -4.06 5.12
N GLN A 210 3.46 -3.92 5.72
CA GLN A 210 2.35 -3.17 5.14
C GLN A 210 2.57 -1.66 5.28
N ARG A 211 2.60 -0.94 4.15
CA ARG A 211 2.55 0.52 4.11
C ARG A 211 1.12 0.99 4.27
N ARG A 212 0.65 0.99 5.53
CA ARG A 212 -0.75 1.24 5.88
C ARG A 212 -1.29 2.55 5.25
N PRO A 213 -2.53 2.55 4.71
CA PRO A 213 -3.23 3.76 4.30
C PRO A 213 -3.31 4.82 5.39
N THR A 214 -3.66 6.04 5.00
CA THR A 214 -4.04 7.09 5.95
C THR A 214 -5.41 6.79 6.57
N ASP A 215 -5.63 7.26 7.80
CA ASP A 215 -6.93 7.10 8.46
C ASP A 215 -8.07 7.74 7.66
N SER A 216 -7.80 8.84 6.94
CA SER A 216 -8.79 9.46 6.05
C SER A 216 -9.26 8.54 4.92
N LEU A 217 -8.37 7.68 4.41
CA LEU A 217 -8.73 6.73 3.35
C LEU A 217 -9.58 5.58 3.92
N TYR A 218 -9.23 5.06 5.11
CA TYR A 218 -10.09 4.10 5.81
C TYR A 218 -11.49 4.66 6.08
N GLU A 219 -11.60 5.91 6.53
CA GLU A 219 -12.88 6.57 6.75
C GLU A 219 -13.69 6.76 5.46
N GLN A 220 -13.02 7.04 4.34
CA GLN A 220 -13.68 7.10 3.03
C GLN A 220 -14.28 5.74 2.65
N TRP A 221 -13.50 4.66 2.75
CA TRP A 221 -13.97 3.30 2.47
C TRP A 221 -15.10 2.88 3.42
N HIS A 222 -15.00 3.23 4.70
CA HIS A 222 -16.06 2.97 5.67
C HIS A 222 -17.38 3.63 5.27
N ARG A 223 -17.34 4.89 4.82
CA ARG A 223 -18.52 5.60 4.30
C ARG A 223 -19.06 4.96 3.03
N GLU A 224 -18.20 4.54 2.11
CA GLU A 224 -18.60 3.85 0.87
C GLU A 224 -19.36 2.55 1.17
N ALA A 225 -18.80 1.68 2.02
CA ALA A 225 -19.44 0.45 2.46
C ALA A 225 -20.77 0.71 3.19
N ASN A 226 -20.84 1.72 4.06
CA ASN A 226 -22.08 2.09 4.72
C ASN A 226 -23.15 2.58 3.76
N ALA A 227 -22.79 3.28 2.68
CA ALA A 227 -23.73 3.68 1.65
C ALA A 227 -24.30 2.46 0.90
N LEU A 228 -23.45 1.51 0.53
CA LEU A 228 -23.86 0.23 -0.07
C LEU A 228 -24.79 -0.56 0.86
N ARG A 229 -24.41 -0.67 2.14
CA ARG A 229 -25.21 -1.31 3.19
C ARG A 229 -26.59 -0.66 3.29
N SER A 230 -26.62 0.67 3.42
CA SER A 230 -27.85 1.43 3.58
C SER A 230 -28.78 1.18 2.41
N LYS A 231 -28.26 1.24 1.17
CA LYS A 231 -29.05 0.95 -0.04
C LYS A 231 -29.70 -0.43 0.02
N ALA A 232 -28.94 -1.48 0.36
CA ALA A 232 -29.46 -2.84 0.45
C ALA A 232 -30.57 -2.99 1.52
N TYR A 233 -30.42 -2.36 2.69
CA TYR A 233 -31.46 -2.40 3.74
C TYR A 233 -32.74 -1.64 3.34
N HIS A 234 -32.65 -0.60 2.50
CA HIS A 234 -33.83 0.08 1.97
C HIS A 234 -34.56 -0.76 0.92
N GLN A 235 -33.83 -1.50 0.07
CA GLN A 235 -34.42 -2.40 -0.92
C GLN A 235 -34.94 -3.70 -0.27
N TYR A 236 -34.36 -4.09 0.86
CA TYR A 236 -34.64 -5.31 1.63
C TYR A 236 -34.36 -6.64 0.91
N ALA A 237 -33.81 -6.60 -0.31
CA ALA A 237 -33.31 -7.77 -1.04
C ALA A 237 -31.85 -8.11 -0.65
N GLY A 238 -31.39 -9.28 -1.11
CA GLY A 238 -30.02 -9.73 -0.92
C GLY A 238 -29.67 -9.94 0.55
N MET A 239 -28.58 -9.33 1.00
CA MET A 239 -28.08 -9.41 2.39
C MET A 239 -29.15 -9.13 3.44
N ALA A 240 -30.01 -8.12 3.23
CA ALA A 240 -31.01 -7.74 4.21
C ALA A 240 -32.03 -8.87 4.41
N ALA A 241 -32.52 -9.46 3.32
CA ALA A 241 -33.38 -10.63 3.33
C ALA A 241 -32.67 -11.89 3.87
N SER A 242 -31.37 -12.07 3.60
CA SER A 242 -30.60 -13.22 4.12
C SER A 242 -30.64 -13.32 5.65
N GLY A 243 -30.73 -12.19 6.36
CA GLY A 243 -30.80 -12.14 7.82
C GLY A 243 -32.06 -12.75 8.43
N ALA A 244 -33.12 -12.93 7.63
CA ALA A 244 -34.34 -13.60 8.07
C ALA A 244 -34.19 -15.13 8.16
N TYR A 245 -33.11 -15.70 7.61
CA TYR A 245 -32.83 -17.13 7.60
C TYR A 245 -31.75 -17.45 8.64
N THR A 246 -32.20 -17.79 9.86
CA THR A 246 -31.37 -17.93 11.06
C THR A 246 -30.15 -18.83 10.85
N GLU A 247 -30.30 -19.96 10.17
CA GLU A 247 -29.22 -20.92 9.93
C GLU A 247 -28.15 -20.36 8.99
N ILE A 248 -28.56 -19.73 7.89
CA ILE A 248 -27.62 -19.07 6.95
C ILE A 248 -26.86 -17.96 7.66
N ALA A 249 -27.59 -17.11 8.40
CA ALA A 249 -26.99 -16.05 9.20
C ALA A 249 -25.98 -16.62 10.20
N GLN A 250 -26.38 -17.61 11.01
CA GLN A 250 -25.54 -18.24 12.03
C GLN A 250 -24.26 -18.84 11.45
N HIS A 251 -24.37 -19.65 10.39
CA HIS A 251 -23.22 -20.25 9.74
C HIS A 251 -22.26 -19.19 9.15
N SER A 252 -22.82 -18.12 8.59
CA SER A 252 -22.03 -17.04 8.00
C SER A 252 -21.32 -16.18 9.06
N ILE A 253 -21.98 -15.95 10.20
CA ILE A 253 -21.38 -15.32 11.39
C ILE A 253 -20.24 -16.17 11.96
N GLN A 254 -20.41 -17.49 12.02
CA GLN A 254 -19.38 -18.42 12.48
C GLN A 254 -18.15 -18.42 11.57
N LEU A 255 -18.33 -18.27 10.25
CA LEU A 255 -17.21 -18.06 9.32
C LEU A 255 -16.53 -16.71 9.52
N ALA A 256 -17.31 -15.64 9.69
CA ALA A 256 -16.79 -14.28 9.80
C ALA A 256 -15.97 -14.05 11.08
N ALA A 257 -16.48 -14.51 12.23
CA ALA A 257 -15.95 -14.14 13.54
C ALA A 257 -14.42 -14.35 13.71
N PRO A 258 -13.81 -15.47 13.28
CA PRO A 258 -12.36 -15.69 13.41
C PRO A 258 -11.49 -14.72 12.60
N THR A 259 -12.05 -14.10 11.56
CA THR A 259 -11.34 -13.15 10.67
C THR A 259 -11.39 -11.72 11.20
N LEU A 260 -12.25 -11.44 12.17
CA LEU A 260 -12.42 -10.13 12.79
C LEU A 260 -11.47 -9.97 13.97
N ARG A 261 -11.14 -8.72 14.31
CA ARG A 261 -10.37 -8.41 15.52
C ARG A 261 -11.14 -8.85 16.76
N LYS A 262 -10.42 -9.16 17.84
CA LYS A 262 -11.00 -9.66 19.09
C LYS A 262 -12.12 -8.74 19.65
N GLN A 263 -11.90 -7.42 19.62
CA GLN A 263 -12.90 -6.45 20.07
C GLN A 263 -14.15 -6.45 19.18
N THR A 264 -13.97 -6.53 17.87
CA THR A 264 -15.06 -6.66 16.89
C THR A 264 -15.86 -7.95 17.12
N THR A 265 -15.16 -9.06 17.33
CA THR A 265 -15.78 -10.36 17.61
C THR A 265 -16.60 -10.31 18.90
N ALA A 266 -16.07 -9.71 19.96
CA ALA A 266 -16.79 -9.54 21.22
C ALA A 266 -18.05 -8.67 21.06
N ALA A 267 -18.00 -7.61 20.24
CA ALA A 267 -19.17 -6.81 19.91
C ALA A 267 -20.23 -7.62 19.14
N LEU A 268 -19.79 -8.45 18.19
CA LEU A 268 -20.67 -9.34 17.44
C LEU A 268 -21.36 -10.38 18.34
N THR A 269 -20.60 -11.06 19.21
CA THR A 269 -21.11 -12.13 20.07
C THR A 269 -21.85 -11.64 21.31
N ALA A 270 -21.87 -10.33 21.58
CA ALA A 270 -22.67 -9.73 22.66
C ALA A 270 -24.18 -9.89 22.42
N HIS A 271 -24.59 -10.12 21.18
CA HIS A 271 -25.99 -10.36 20.80
C HIS A 271 -26.31 -11.85 20.84
N ALA A 272 -27.47 -12.22 21.41
CA ALA A 272 -27.85 -13.62 21.59
C ALA A 272 -28.44 -14.27 20.33
N HIS A 273 -29.21 -13.51 19.53
CA HIS A 273 -29.94 -14.07 18.39
C HIS A 273 -29.16 -13.88 17.07
N PRO A 274 -29.06 -14.90 16.19
CA PRO A 274 -28.34 -14.79 14.92
C PRO A 274 -28.81 -13.66 14.01
N ALA A 275 -30.11 -13.34 14.01
CA ALA A 275 -30.66 -12.21 13.25
C ALA A 275 -30.08 -10.85 13.71
N ASP A 276 -29.92 -10.65 15.03
CA ASP A 276 -29.33 -9.43 15.58
C ASP A 276 -27.83 -9.38 15.28
N GLN A 277 -27.15 -10.51 15.47
CA GLN A 277 -25.74 -10.67 15.11
C GLN A 277 -25.51 -10.39 13.62
N TRP A 278 -26.43 -10.77 12.73
CA TRP A 278 -26.33 -10.51 11.29
C TRP A 278 -26.39 -9.02 10.97
N GLN A 279 -27.35 -8.31 11.58
CA GLN A 279 -27.46 -6.86 11.43
C GLN A 279 -26.20 -6.14 11.92
N VAL A 280 -25.69 -6.56 13.08
CA VAL A 280 -24.48 -6.03 13.68
C VAL A 280 -23.24 -6.37 12.84
N LEU A 281 -23.11 -7.61 12.34
CA LEU A 281 -22.03 -8.02 11.45
C LEU A 281 -21.97 -7.10 10.23
N SER A 282 -23.10 -6.85 9.57
CA SER A 282 -23.16 -5.99 8.39
C SER A 282 -22.65 -4.56 8.64
N ALA A 283 -22.82 -4.04 9.86
CA ALA A 283 -22.30 -2.74 10.26
C ALA A 283 -20.80 -2.79 10.62
N LEU A 284 -20.37 -3.84 11.33
CA LEU A 284 -18.97 -4.02 11.73
C LEU A 284 -18.05 -4.23 10.53
N VAL A 285 -18.46 -5.04 9.56
CA VAL A 285 -17.66 -5.31 8.34
C VAL A 285 -17.62 -4.14 7.36
N ALA A 286 -18.36 -3.05 7.62
CA ALA A 286 -18.24 -1.84 6.83
C ALA A 286 -16.91 -1.12 7.09
N ASP A 287 -16.28 -1.29 8.25
CA ASP A 287 -14.98 -0.70 8.58
C ASP A 287 -13.84 -1.71 8.33
N PRO A 288 -12.91 -1.43 7.38
CA PRO A 288 -11.79 -2.33 7.10
C PRO A 288 -10.88 -2.59 8.32
N GLN A 289 -10.81 -1.64 9.27
CA GLN A 289 -9.98 -1.76 10.46
C GLN A 289 -10.50 -2.81 11.45
N ARG A 290 -11.73 -3.31 11.26
CA ARG A 290 -12.33 -4.35 12.10
C ARG A 290 -11.85 -5.75 11.78
N PHE A 291 -11.18 -5.92 10.67
CA PHE A 291 -10.61 -7.19 10.21
C PHE A 291 -9.20 -7.38 10.79
N ARG A 292 -8.78 -8.64 10.95
CA ARG A 292 -7.39 -8.98 11.26
C ARG A 292 -6.48 -8.60 10.08
N THR A 293 -6.90 -8.96 8.87
CA THR A 293 -6.30 -8.51 7.61
C THR A 293 -7.32 -7.68 6.85
N ASP A 294 -7.07 -6.37 6.76
CA ASP A 294 -7.99 -5.39 6.17
C ASP A 294 -8.23 -5.60 4.67
N ALA A 295 -7.29 -6.20 3.92
CA ALA A 295 -7.49 -6.56 2.51
C ALA A 295 -8.71 -7.48 2.28
N LEU A 296 -9.13 -8.26 3.28
CA LEU A 296 -10.32 -9.10 3.19
C LEU A 296 -11.61 -8.30 3.02
N TRP A 297 -11.62 -7.04 3.49
CA TRP A 297 -12.75 -6.13 3.35
C TRP A 297 -13.09 -5.88 1.87
N ALA A 298 -12.08 -5.70 1.01
CA ALA A 298 -12.32 -5.47 -0.41
C ALA A 298 -12.93 -6.70 -1.10
N ILE A 299 -12.48 -7.90 -0.74
CA ILE A 299 -13.05 -9.15 -1.27
C ILE A 299 -14.50 -9.32 -0.80
N TYR A 300 -14.77 -9.09 0.49
CA TYR A 300 -16.12 -9.16 1.06
C TYR A 300 -17.08 -8.20 0.34
N TRP A 301 -16.72 -6.92 0.19
CA TRP A 301 -17.61 -5.92 -0.42
C TRP A 301 -17.77 -6.08 -1.94
N ALA A 302 -16.79 -6.67 -2.63
CA ALA A 302 -16.98 -7.07 -4.02
C ALA A 302 -17.98 -8.23 -4.16
N MET A 303 -17.85 -9.26 -3.31
CA MET A 303 -18.79 -10.39 -3.32
C MET A 303 -20.17 -10.01 -2.79
N TYR A 304 -20.24 -9.05 -1.85
CA TYR A 304 -21.49 -8.44 -1.41
C TYR A 304 -22.23 -7.80 -2.57
N GLN A 305 -21.56 -6.95 -3.36
CA GLN A 305 -22.17 -6.29 -4.51
C GLN A 305 -22.59 -7.29 -5.59
N CYS A 306 -21.79 -8.34 -5.81
CA CYS A 306 -22.17 -9.46 -6.68
C CYS A 306 -23.47 -10.14 -6.17
N GLY A 307 -23.51 -10.52 -4.89
CA GLY A 307 -24.68 -11.18 -4.29
C GLY A 307 -25.95 -10.32 -4.31
N GLN A 308 -25.81 -9.01 -4.07
CA GLN A 308 -26.91 -8.05 -4.20
C GLN A 308 -27.45 -7.98 -5.62
N TRP A 309 -26.54 -7.86 -6.60
CA TRP A 309 -26.94 -7.83 -8.00
C TRP A 309 -27.68 -9.10 -8.42
N VAL A 310 -27.24 -10.28 -7.94
CA VAL A 310 -27.92 -11.54 -8.25
C VAL A 310 -29.31 -11.60 -7.62
N ALA A 311 -29.47 -11.12 -6.38
CA ALA A 311 -30.77 -11.08 -5.71
C ALA A 311 -31.77 -10.16 -6.44
N ASP A 312 -31.30 -8.99 -6.90
CA ASP A 312 -32.10 -8.07 -7.72
C ASP A 312 -32.50 -8.74 -9.05
N ALA A 313 -31.53 -9.30 -9.78
CA ALA A 313 -31.77 -9.94 -11.07
C ALA A 313 -32.70 -11.18 -10.97
N ALA A 314 -32.60 -11.94 -9.89
CA ALA A 314 -33.48 -13.08 -9.59
C ALA A 314 -34.91 -12.64 -9.24
N SER A 315 -35.08 -11.41 -8.74
CA SER A 315 -36.40 -10.82 -8.44
C SER A 315 -37.08 -10.24 -9.69
N GLU A 316 -36.30 -9.80 -10.68
CA GLU A 316 -36.81 -9.14 -11.89
C GLU A 316 -37.05 -10.09 -13.08
N SER A 317 -36.40 -11.25 -13.12
CA SER A 317 -36.41 -12.12 -14.31
C SER A 317 -36.41 -13.62 -14.00
N ASP A 318 -37.10 -14.40 -14.85
CA ASP A 318 -37.15 -15.87 -14.77
C ASP A 318 -36.15 -16.56 -15.73
N ALA A 319 -34.94 -16.02 -15.87
CA ALA A 319 -33.93 -16.59 -16.77
C ALA A 319 -33.49 -18.02 -16.36
N HIS A 320 -33.04 -18.82 -17.33
CA HIS A 320 -32.52 -20.17 -17.10
C HIS A 320 -31.23 -20.15 -16.27
N GLU A 321 -30.93 -21.24 -15.56
CA GLU A 321 -29.76 -21.38 -14.68
C GLU A 321 -28.45 -20.97 -15.35
N ASP A 322 -28.19 -21.44 -16.57
CA ASP A 322 -26.98 -21.16 -17.34
C ASP A 322 -26.78 -19.66 -17.61
N VAL A 323 -27.87 -18.93 -17.85
CA VAL A 323 -27.84 -17.48 -18.09
C VAL A 323 -27.46 -16.73 -16.82
N PHE A 324 -27.96 -17.17 -15.65
CA PHE A 324 -27.56 -16.60 -14.37
C PHE A 324 -26.09 -16.89 -14.07
N THR A 325 -25.65 -18.12 -14.28
CA THR A 325 -24.25 -18.53 -14.09
C THR A 325 -23.28 -17.69 -14.91
N GLY A 326 -23.53 -17.51 -16.21
CA GLY A 326 -22.68 -16.64 -17.05
C GLY A 326 -22.66 -15.18 -16.58
N LYS A 327 -23.81 -14.63 -16.16
CA LYS A 327 -23.88 -13.26 -15.64
C LYS A 327 -23.20 -13.10 -14.27
N VAL A 328 -23.29 -14.11 -13.40
CA VAL A 328 -22.63 -14.13 -12.08
C VAL A 328 -21.13 -14.11 -12.27
N THR A 329 -20.57 -14.96 -13.15
CA THR A 329 -19.13 -14.95 -13.47
C THR A 329 -18.67 -13.57 -13.97
N ALA A 330 -19.46 -12.93 -14.84
CA ALA A 330 -19.17 -11.57 -15.30
C ALA A 330 -19.23 -10.51 -14.18
N GLN A 331 -20.14 -10.63 -13.20
CA GLN A 331 -20.18 -9.73 -12.05
C GLN A 331 -19.02 -9.98 -11.08
N ILE A 332 -18.62 -11.24 -10.87
CA ILE A 332 -17.43 -11.59 -10.09
C ILE A 332 -16.21 -10.90 -10.69
N ASP A 333 -16.04 -10.98 -12.02
CA ASP A 333 -14.95 -10.28 -12.72
C ASP A 333 -15.04 -8.76 -12.53
N ARG A 334 -16.19 -8.16 -12.84
CA ARG A 334 -16.40 -6.71 -12.68
C ARG A 334 -16.02 -6.19 -11.29
N TRP A 335 -16.50 -6.85 -10.23
CA TRP A 335 -16.32 -6.36 -8.87
C TRP A 335 -14.97 -6.75 -8.26
N LEU A 336 -14.42 -7.93 -8.58
CA LEU A 336 -13.09 -8.30 -8.09
C LEU A 336 -11.99 -7.62 -8.90
N ALA A 337 -11.97 -7.79 -10.22
CA ALA A 337 -10.91 -7.26 -11.08
C ALA A 337 -10.96 -5.73 -11.17
N GLY A 338 -12.17 -5.17 -11.24
CA GLY A 338 -12.36 -3.72 -11.32
C GLY A 338 -12.28 -3.03 -9.96
N TRP A 339 -13.14 -3.41 -9.01
CA TRP A 339 -13.32 -2.62 -7.78
C TRP A 339 -12.41 -3.07 -6.62
N ALA A 340 -12.26 -4.38 -6.38
CA ALA A 340 -11.48 -4.89 -5.25
C ALA A 340 -9.97 -4.78 -5.47
N THR A 341 -9.47 -5.12 -6.66
CA THR A 341 -8.03 -5.09 -6.97
C THR A 341 -7.42 -3.71 -6.76
N GLU A 342 -8.12 -2.62 -7.14
CA GLU A 342 -7.68 -1.24 -6.88
C GLU A 342 -7.48 -0.99 -5.37
N ARG A 343 -8.48 -1.33 -4.55
CA ARG A 343 -8.44 -1.15 -3.09
C ARG A 343 -7.39 -2.04 -2.42
N ILE A 344 -7.22 -3.26 -2.91
CA ILE A 344 -6.22 -4.20 -2.41
C ILE A 344 -4.80 -3.65 -2.57
N ARG A 345 -4.51 -3.01 -3.72
CA ARG A 345 -3.24 -2.29 -3.93
C ARG A 345 -3.09 -1.12 -2.96
N GLU A 346 -4.17 -0.37 -2.72
CA GLU A 346 -4.15 0.79 -1.82
C GLU A 346 -3.91 0.42 -0.34
N PHE A 347 -4.26 -0.79 0.12
CA PHE A 347 -3.94 -1.25 1.48
C PHE A 347 -2.43 -1.40 1.76
N GLY A 348 -1.58 -1.33 0.73
CA GLY A 348 -0.14 -1.17 0.88
C GLY A 348 0.62 -2.42 1.34
N TYR A 349 0.03 -3.60 1.20
CA TYR A 349 0.77 -4.85 1.38
C TYR A 349 1.89 -4.97 0.35
N PRO A 350 3.01 -5.64 0.68
CA PRO A 350 4.02 -5.98 -0.31
C PRO A 350 3.40 -6.75 -1.48
N GLU A 351 3.75 -6.39 -2.72
CA GLU A 351 3.25 -7.08 -3.90
C GLU A 351 3.78 -8.51 -3.95
N VAL A 352 2.87 -9.48 -3.84
CA VAL A 352 3.16 -10.91 -3.99
C VAL A 352 2.06 -11.56 -4.82
N ARG A 353 2.41 -12.63 -5.54
CA ARG A 353 1.50 -13.40 -6.40
C ARG A 353 0.19 -13.69 -5.66
N SER A 354 -0.87 -13.01 -6.10
CA SER A 354 -2.23 -13.20 -5.58
C SER A 354 -3.26 -13.13 -6.71
N TYR A 355 -4.11 -14.13 -6.85
CA TYR A 355 -5.19 -14.19 -7.83
C TYR A 355 -6.40 -14.99 -7.33
N LEU A 356 -7.54 -14.73 -7.97
CA LEU A 356 -8.75 -15.53 -7.85
C LEU A 356 -9.22 -15.90 -9.26
N GLY A 357 -9.23 -17.18 -9.60
CA GLY A 357 -9.70 -17.68 -10.88
C GLY A 357 -11.13 -18.21 -10.83
N THR A 358 -11.93 -17.92 -11.84
CA THR A 358 -13.23 -18.56 -12.11
C THR A 358 -13.07 -19.54 -13.26
N LEU A 359 -13.58 -20.76 -13.12
CA LEU A 359 -13.62 -21.78 -14.15
C LEU A 359 -15.05 -21.86 -14.69
N GLU A 360 -15.23 -21.65 -15.98
CA GLU A 360 -16.51 -21.90 -16.63
C GLU A 360 -16.55 -23.37 -17.09
N ILE A 361 -17.41 -24.14 -16.44
CA ILE A 361 -17.52 -25.59 -16.64
C ILE A 361 -18.87 -25.94 -17.27
N ALA A 362 -19.90 -25.11 -17.06
CA ALA A 362 -21.25 -25.31 -17.61
C ALA A 362 -21.25 -25.56 -19.12
N THR A 363 -22.09 -26.47 -19.59
CA THR A 363 -22.28 -26.87 -21.00
C THR A 363 -21.05 -27.47 -21.68
N THR A 364 -20.07 -27.94 -20.90
CA THR A 364 -18.84 -28.56 -21.40
C THR A 364 -18.75 -30.07 -21.09
N ILE A 365 -17.79 -30.77 -21.69
CA ILE A 365 -17.53 -32.20 -21.37
C ILE A 365 -17.10 -32.33 -19.90
N GLU A 366 -16.46 -31.29 -19.39
CA GLU A 366 -15.98 -31.19 -18.03
C GLU A 366 -17.12 -31.08 -17.01
N GLU A 367 -18.28 -30.51 -17.38
CA GLU A 367 -19.49 -30.50 -16.54
C GLU A 367 -19.94 -31.93 -16.23
N THR A 368 -20.01 -32.77 -17.26
CA THR A 368 -20.43 -34.18 -17.10
C THR A 368 -19.45 -34.93 -16.19
N ARG A 369 -18.16 -34.60 -16.23
CA ARG A 369 -17.12 -35.26 -15.43
C ARG A 369 -17.07 -34.75 -13.98
N LEU A 370 -17.14 -33.44 -13.79
CA LEU A 370 -16.98 -32.79 -12.49
C LEU A 370 -18.29 -32.65 -11.71
N GLY A 371 -19.42 -32.63 -12.42
CA GLY A 371 -20.73 -32.36 -11.84
C GLY A 371 -20.87 -30.93 -11.34
N ALA A 372 -20.17 -29.97 -11.94
CA ALA A 372 -20.15 -28.56 -11.53
C ALA A 372 -20.27 -27.64 -12.75
N ASP A 373 -20.89 -26.48 -12.54
CA ASP A 373 -21.06 -25.42 -13.54
C ASP A 373 -19.95 -24.36 -13.45
N ILE A 374 -19.47 -24.10 -12.23
CA ILE A 374 -18.47 -23.07 -11.91
C ILE A 374 -17.39 -23.69 -11.05
N GLY A 375 -16.14 -23.31 -11.27
CA GLY A 375 -15.06 -23.50 -10.29
C GLY A 375 -14.50 -22.17 -9.82
N LEU A 376 -14.03 -22.11 -8.58
CA LEU A 376 -13.24 -21.01 -8.05
C LEU A 376 -11.89 -21.54 -7.59
N ILE A 377 -10.82 -20.85 -7.96
CA ILE A 377 -9.45 -21.07 -7.47
C ILE A 377 -9.04 -19.79 -6.76
N VAL A 378 -8.54 -19.90 -5.55
CA VAL A 378 -7.98 -18.80 -4.77
C VAL A 378 -6.52 -19.12 -4.53
N ASP A 379 -5.63 -18.19 -4.83
CA ASP A 379 -4.21 -18.24 -4.48
C ASP A 379 -3.85 -16.83 -4.04
N LEU A 380 -3.98 -16.54 -2.75
CA LEU A 380 -3.73 -15.25 -2.14
C LEU A 380 -2.43 -15.30 -1.36
N ASN A 381 -1.67 -14.22 -1.41
CA ASN A 381 -0.50 -14.00 -0.57
C ASN A 381 -0.44 -12.52 -0.15
N ILE A 382 -1.43 -12.12 0.66
CA ILE A 382 -1.60 -10.73 1.10
C ILE A 382 -1.52 -10.70 2.63
N GLY A 383 -0.33 -10.41 3.14
CA GLY A 383 -0.07 -10.47 4.57
C GLY A 383 -0.43 -11.84 5.16
N ASP A 384 -1.32 -11.86 6.16
CA ASP A 384 -1.78 -13.10 6.79
C ASP A 384 -2.83 -13.87 5.98
N LEU A 385 -3.31 -13.34 4.84
CA LEU A 385 -4.24 -14.03 3.94
C LEU A 385 -3.51 -14.93 2.93
N ALA A 386 -2.47 -15.64 3.36
CA ALA A 386 -1.77 -16.60 2.53
C ALA A 386 -2.62 -17.87 2.37
N CYS A 387 -3.38 -18.00 1.28
CA CYS A 387 -4.38 -19.05 1.13
C CYS A 387 -4.46 -19.57 -0.31
N LYS A 388 -4.39 -20.89 -0.47
CA LYS A 388 -4.51 -21.59 -1.75
C LYS A 388 -5.62 -22.61 -1.70
N LYS A 389 -6.77 -22.35 -2.32
CA LYS A 389 -7.96 -23.20 -2.23
C LYS A 389 -8.79 -23.28 -3.50
N ILE A 390 -9.53 -24.38 -3.64
CA ILE A 390 -10.43 -24.62 -4.78
C ILE A 390 -11.82 -24.99 -4.29
N ALA A 391 -12.82 -24.48 -4.98
CA ALA A 391 -14.22 -24.87 -4.81
C ALA A 391 -14.88 -25.08 -6.19
N LEU A 392 -15.80 -26.02 -6.26
CA LEU A 392 -16.58 -26.40 -7.43
C LEU A 392 -18.05 -26.29 -7.07
N PHE A 393 -18.84 -25.61 -7.90
CA PHE A 393 -20.23 -25.29 -7.64
C PHE A 393 -21.11 -25.86 -8.73
N GLN A 394 -22.10 -26.65 -8.34
CA GLN A 394 -23.29 -26.83 -9.15
C GLN A 394 -24.26 -25.69 -8.83
N ALA A 395 -24.55 -24.84 -9.81
CA ALA A 395 -25.51 -23.78 -9.64
C ALA A 395 -26.93 -24.35 -9.83
N LYS A 396 -27.85 -23.96 -8.95
CA LYS A 396 -29.26 -24.32 -9.03
C LYS A 396 -30.14 -23.15 -8.68
N LYS A 397 -31.30 -23.10 -9.31
CA LYS A 397 -32.32 -22.11 -9.03
C LYS A 397 -33.26 -22.63 -7.95
N SER A 398 -33.51 -21.79 -6.96
CA SER A 398 -34.43 -22.06 -5.86
C SER A 398 -35.69 -21.23 -6.07
N LYS A 399 -36.82 -21.87 -6.38
CA LYS A 399 -38.14 -21.21 -6.48
C LYS A 399 -38.89 -21.41 -5.18
N HIS A 400 -39.23 -20.31 -4.50
CA HIS A 400 -39.88 -20.34 -3.18
C HIS A 400 -39.11 -21.19 -2.14
N GLY A 401 -37.78 -21.21 -2.21
CA GLY A 401 -36.93 -21.96 -1.29
C GLY A 401 -36.74 -23.44 -1.66
N ILE A 402 -37.34 -23.91 -2.75
CA ILE A 402 -37.19 -25.27 -3.23
C ILE A 402 -36.30 -25.27 -4.47
N ALA A 403 -35.23 -26.06 -4.44
CA ALA A 403 -34.36 -26.31 -5.58
C ALA A 403 -34.37 -27.80 -5.92
N ASP A 404 -34.34 -28.11 -7.22
CA ASP A 404 -34.12 -29.47 -7.67
C ASP A 404 -32.61 -29.73 -7.78
N VAL A 405 -32.09 -30.57 -6.88
CA VAL A 405 -30.66 -30.96 -6.89
C VAL A 405 -30.43 -32.29 -7.61
N GLY A 406 -31.49 -32.88 -8.15
CA GLY A 406 -31.42 -34.08 -8.97
C GLY A 406 -30.82 -33.78 -10.34
N SER A 407 -30.28 -34.82 -10.98
CA SER A 407 -29.80 -34.69 -12.35
C SER A 407 -29.68 -36.05 -13.03
N HIS A 408 -29.88 -36.08 -14.36
CA HIS A 408 -29.56 -37.27 -15.16
C HIS A 408 -28.08 -37.66 -15.11
N ALA A 409 -27.20 -36.72 -14.78
CA ALA A 409 -25.75 -36.91 -14.76
C ALA A 409 -25.19 -37.28 -13.38
N GLY A 410 -26.02 -37.43 -12.34
CA GLY A 410 -25.54 -37.76 -10.98
C GLY A 410 -24.62 -36.69 -10.38
N GLN A 411 -24.92 -35.40 -10.60
CA GLN A 411 -24.12 -34.27 -10.12
C GLN A 411 -23.97 -34.28 -8.59
N LEU A 412 -25.05 -34.52 -7.84
CA LEU A 412 -25.03 -34.58 -6.37
C LEU A 412 -24.10 -35.68 -5.86
N SER A 413 -24.18 -36.89 -6.39
CA SER A 413 -23.32 -38.01 -5.97
C SER A 413 -21.86 -37.81 -6.34
N LYS A 414 -21.57 -37.12 -7.45
CA LYS A 414 -20.20 -36.74 -7.84
C LYS A 414 -19.59 -35.70 -6.90
N LEU A 415 -20.32 -34.62 -6.63
CA LEU A 415 -19.82 -33.54 -5.79
C LEU A 415 -19.76 -33.93 -4.30
N SER A 416 -20.69 -34.76 -3.81
CA SER A 416 -20.70 -35.19 -2.40
C SER A 416 -19.49 -36.05 -2.02
N ARG A 417 -18.86 -36.73 -3.00
CA ARG A 417 -17.58 -37.44 -2.84
C ARG A 417 -16.38 -36.51 -2.68
N ARG A 418 -16.59 -35.20 -2.79
CA ARG A 418 -15.57 -34.15 -2.64
C ARG A 418 -15.98 -33.19 -1.52
N PRO A 419 -16.04 -33.63 -0.25
CA PRO A 419 -16.62 -32.84 0.83
C PRO A 419 -15.95 -31.47 1.03
N SER A 420 -14.66 -31.34 0.72
CA SER A 420 -13.92 -30.06 0.83
C SER A 420 -14.02 -29.17 -0.40
N ALA A 421 -14.36 -29.70 -1.58
CA ALA A 421 -14.34 -28.96 -2.85
C ALA A 421 -15.71 -28.84 -3.53
N GLY A 422 -16.67 -29.71 -3.23
CA GLY A 422 -17.96 -29.81 -3.93
C GLY A 422 -19.08 -29.08 -3.19
N PHE A 423 -19.66 -28.09 -3.85
CA PHE A 423 -20.70 -27.21 -3.30
C PHE A 423 -21.86 -27.06 -4.27
N TYR A 424 -23.00 -26.63 -3.75
CA TYR A 424 -24.13 -26.13 -4.52
C TYR A 424 -24.30 -24.64 -4.26
N LEU A 425 -24.49 -23.87 -5.32
CA LEU A 425 -24.80 -22.44 -5.29
C LEU A 425 -26.27 -22.25 -5.65
N PHE A 426 -27.06 -21.67 -4.75
CA PHE A 426 -28.49 -21.46 -4.95
C PHE A 426 -28.82 -20.01 -5.27
N TYR A 427 -29.41 -19.78 -6.44
CA TYR A 427 -30.01 -18.50 -6.81
C TYR A 427 -31.47 -18.49 -6.34
N HIS A 428 -31.77 -17.68 -5.33
CA HIS A 428 -33.09 -17.66 -4.71
C HIS A 428 -34.02 -16.72 -5.45
N GLN A 429 -35.05 -17.28 -6.07
CA GLN A 429 -36.16 -16.51 -6.60
C GLN A 429 -37.27 -16.38 -5.57
N SER A 430 -37.73 -15.15 -5.42
CA SER A 430 -38.88 -14.81 -4.58
C SER A 430 -39.86 -13.96 -5.36
N THR A 431 -41.12 -14.04 -4.95
CA THR A 431 -42.20 -13.23 -5.52
C THR A 431 -42.68 -12.27 -4.43
N TYR A 432 -42.88 -11.01 -4.79
CA TYR A 432 -43.42 -9.98 -3.90
C TYR A 432 -44.68 -10.50 -3.18
N PRO A 433 -44.85 -10.29 -1.86
CA PRO A 433 -44.10 -9.38 -0.98
C PRO A 433 -42.80 -9.95 -0.38
N VAL A 434 -42.41 -11.18 -0.72
CA VAL A 434 -41.18 -11.80 -0.22
C VAL A 434 -40.00 -11.36 -1.08
N MET A 435 -38.96 -10.79 -0.46
CA MET A 435 -37.73 -10.40 -1.15
C MET A 435 -36.75 -11.56 -1.21
N ALA A 436 -36.01 -11.65 -2.32
CA ALA A 436 -34.99 -12.66 -2.51
C ALA A 436 -33.79 -12.43 -1.58
N PRO A 437 -33.33 -13.44 -0.81
CA PRO A 437 -32.03 -13.35 -0.14
C PRO A 437 -30.89 -13.36 -1.15
N ALA A 438 -29.70 -13.04 -0.68
CA ALA A 438 -28.49 -13.22 -1.47
C ALA A 438 -28.29 -14.72 -1.79
N PRO A 439 -27.53 -15.07 -2.84
CA PRO A 439 -27.24 -16.46 -3.14
C PRO A 439 -26.64 -17.18 -1.93
N SER A 440 -27.04 -18.44 -1.72
CA SER A 440 -26.48 -19.26 -0.65
C SER A 440 -25.67 -20.42 -1.19
N VAL A 441 -24.67 -20.85 -0.42
CA VAL A 441 -23.77 -21.94 -0.78
C VAL A 441 -23.84 -23.02 0.28
N CYS A 442 -24.06 -24.26 -0.12
CA CYS A 442 -24.10 -25.42 0.77
C CYS A 442 -23.13 -26.50 0.27
N THR A 443 -22.60 -27.33 1.17
CA THR A 443 -21.78 -28.47 0.75
C THR A 443 -22.64 -29.51 0.04
N ALA A 444 -22.12 -30.12 -1.01
CA ALA A 444 -22.82 -31.23 -1.68
C ALA A 444 -22.99 -32.44 -0.73
N HIS A 445 -22.10 -32.59 0.24
CA HIS A 445 -22.18 -33.62 1.27
C HIS A 445 -23.41 -33.45 2.17
N GLU A 446 -23.64 -32.24 2.70
CA GLU A 446 -24.81 -31.93 3.53
C GLU A 446 -26.14 -32.15 2.79
N LEU A 447 -26.18 -31.83 1.49
CA LEU A 447 -27.35 -32.11 0.65
C LEU A 447 -27.57 -33.62 0.48
N ALA A 448 -26.51 -34.39 0.22
CA ALA A 448 -26.59 -35.84 0.07
C ALA A 448 -27.06 -36.52 1.36
N ASP A 449 -26.57 -36.07 2.52
CA ASP A 449 -27.02 -36.55 3.82
C ASP A 449 -28.50 -36.28 4.03
N LYS A 450 -28.96 -35.07 3.70
CA LYS A 450 -30.37 -34.67 3.82
C LYS A 450 -31.27 -35.49 2.89
N VAL A 451 -30.85 -35.75 1.65
CA VAL A 451 -31.57 -36.64 0.70
C VAL A 451 -31.70 -38.04 1.26
N THR A 452 -30.59 -38.58 1.80
CA THR A 452 -30.53 -39.92 2.38
C THR A 452 -31.43 -40.02 3.63
N GLN A 453 -31.44 -39.00 4.48
CA GLN A 453 -32.33 -38.92 5.66
C GLN A 453 -33.82 -38.92 5.27
N PHE A 454 -34.16 -38.36 4.11
CA PHE A 454 -35.52 -38.44 3.55
C PHE A 454 -35.83 -39.77 2.85
N GLY A 455 -34.91 -40.75 2.88
CA GLY A 455 -35.09 -42.07 2.26
C GLY A 455 -35.13 -42.02 0.72
N LYS A 456 -34.54 -40.98 0.12
CA LYS A 456 -34.48 -40.82 -1.34
C LYS A 456 -33.13 -41.27 -1.87
N ASP A 457 -33.10 -41.68 -3.14
CA ASP A 457 -31.87 -42.01 -3.86
C ASP A 457 -31.14 -40.72 -4.28
N ILE A 458 -29.85 -40.63 -3.96
CA ILE A 458 -28.98 -39.49 -4.30
C ILE A 458 -28.75 -39.35 -5.81
N ASP A 459 -28.94 -40.42 -6.58
CA ASP A 459 -28.79 -40.45 -8.04
C ASP A 459 -30.13 -40.21 -8.77
N ALA A 460 -31.20 -39.89 -8.04
CA ALA A 460 -32.48 -39.60 -8.65
C ALA A 460 -32.42 -38.35 -9.54
N VAL A 461 -33.12 -38.42 -10.68
CA VAL A 461 -33.21 -37.34 -11.67
C VAL A 461 -33.88 -36.09 -11.11
N HIS A 462 -34.87 -36.27 -10.23
CA HIS A 462 -35.65 -35.19 -9.63
C HIS A 462 -35.63 -35.30 -8.11
N LEU A 463 -34.95 -34.35 -7.46
CA LEU A 463 -34.77 -34.24 -6.02
C LEU A 463 -35.10 -32.81 -5.55
N PRO A 464 -36.39 -32.45 -5.46
CA PRO A 464 -36.79 -31.19 -4.88
C PRO A 464 -36.49 -31.18 -3.39
N LEU A 465 -35.69 -30.22 -2.96
CA LEU A 465 -35.29 -30.00 -1.57
C LEU A 465 -35.54 -28.57 -1.15
N ASN A 466 -35.98 -28.40 0.11
CA ASN A 466 -36.00 -27.08 0.73
C ASN A 466 -34.56 -26.70 1.14
N VAL A 467 -34.03 -25.67 0.46
CA VAL A 467 -32.67 -25.13 0.60
C VAL A 467 -32.66 -23.74 1.21
N ARG A 468 -33.83 -23.21 1.60
CA ARG A 468 -34.04 -21.84 2.08
C ARG A 468 -33.24 -21.49 3.34
N THR A 469 -32.91 -22.48 4.15
CA THR A 469 -32.15 -22.33 5.40
C THR A 469 -30.80 -23.06 5.37
N MET A 470 -30.30 -23.42 4.19
CA MET A 470 -29.09 -24.23 4.08
C MET A 470 -27.88 -23.40 3.67
N GLY A 471 -26.75 -23.71 4.32
CA GLY A 471 -25.44 -23.23 3.93
C GLY A 471 -25.06 -21.85 4.48
N TRP A 472 -24.29 -21.11 3.68
CA TRP A 472 -23.73 -19.79 3.97
C TRP A 472 -24.20 -18.76 2.94
N ASP A 473 -24.22 -17.49 3.32
CA ASP A 473 -24.33 -16.37 2.38
C ASP A 473 -23.09 -16.32 1.45
N TRP A 474 -23.29 -15.97 0.18
CA TRP A 474 -22.23 -15.92 -0.84
C TRP A 474 -21.02 -15.08 -0.44
N ALA A 475 -21.24 -13.85 0.04
CA ALA A 475 -20.14 -12.95 0.37
C ALA A 475 -19.33 -13.51 1.54
N SER A 476 -20.03 -14.06 2.53
CA SER A 476 -19.41 -14.68 3.70
C SER A 476 -18.65 -15.97 3.33
N PHE A 477 -19.22 -16.81 2.46
CA PHE A 477 -18.60 -18.03 1.97
C PHE A 477 -17.28 -17.74 1.26
N VAL A 478 -17.27 -16.82 0.30
CA VAL A 478 -16.06 -16.54 -0.50
C VAL A 478 -15.00 -15.86 0.36
N SER A 479 -15.34 -14.79 1.07
CA SER A 479 -14.35 -14.02 1.83
C SER A 479 -13.89 -14.75 3.09
N PHE A 480 -14.80 -15.11 3.99
CA PHE A 480 -14.46 -15.67 5.30
C PHE A 480 -14.26 -17.19 5.27
N GLY A 481 -14.80 -17.86 4.25
CA GLY A 481 -14.61 -19.29 4.02
C GLY A 481 -13.42 -19.57 3.10
N LEU A 482 -13.55 -19.23 1.81
CA LEU A 482 -12.63 -19.65 0.76
C LEU A 482 -11.32 -18.85 0.74
N CYS A 483 -11.34 -17.56 1.08
CA CYS A 483 -10.15 -16.71 1.15
C CYS A 483 -9.45 -16.74 2.51
N ASN A 484 -10.02 -17.42 3.51
CA ASN A 484 -9.44 -17.54 4.84
C ASN A 484 -8.61 -18.84 4.93
N PRO A 485 -7.30 -18.77 5.25
CA PRO A 485 -6.46 -19.97 5.35
C PRO A 485 -6.89 -20.94 6.46
N ASP A 486 -7.42 -20.43 7.57
CA ASP A 486 -7.78 -21.24 8.74
C ASP A 486 -9.14 -21.95 8.60
N SER A 487 -9.93 -21.56 7.58
CA SER A 487 -11.24 -22.14 7.32
C SER A 487 -11.14 -23.53 6.68
N GLN A 488 -12.11 -24.40 6.96
CA GLN A 488 -12.23 -25.73 6.31
C GLN A 488 -12.99 -25.68 4.98
N VAL A 489 -13.47 -24.50 4.57
CA VAL A 489 -14.15 -24.30 3.27
C VAL A 489 -13.09 -24.28 2.17
N GLY A 490 -13.31 -25.12 1.15
CA GLY A 490 -12.43 -25.26 -0.01
C GLY A 490 -11.37 -26.35 0.17
N GLN A 491 -10.95 -26.95 -0.93
CA GLN A 491 -9.82 -27.89 -0.93
C GLN A 491 -8.52 -27.13 -1.11
N SER A 492 -7.62 -27.26 -0.13
CA SER A 492 -6.29 -26.66 -0.19
C SER A 492 -5.38 -27.34 -1.22
N PHE A 493 -4.44 -26.59 -1.78
CA PHE A 493 -3.40 -27.10 -2.67
C PHE A 493 -2.08 -26.35 -2.45
N ASP A 494 -0.94 -27.02 -2.61
CA ASP A 494 0.38 -26.41 -2.47
C ASP A 494 0.96 -26.03 -3.84
N THR A 495 0.73 -26.89 -4.83
CA THR A 495 1.27 -26.78 -6.20
C THR A 495 0.19 -26.53 -7.25
N VAL A 496 0.59 -25.96 -8.40
CA VAL A 496 -0.33 -25.74 -9.53
C VAL A 496 -0.81 -27.09 -10.09
N GLU A 497 0.04 -28.10 -10.04
CA GLU A 497 -0.25 -29.47 -10.46
C GLU A 497 -1.30 -30.12 -9.56
N GLU A 498 -1.26 -29.89 -8.24
CA GLU A 498 -2.31 -30.33 -7.31
C GLU A 498 -3.63 -29.59 -7.55
N ALA A 499 -3.57 -28.28 -7.81
CA ALA A 499 -4.75 -27.51 -8.20
C ALA A 499 -5.38 -28.11 -9.47
N PHE A 500 -4.55 -28.40 -10.47
CA PHE A 500 -4.95 -29.04 -11.71
C PHE A 500 -5.48 -30.47 -11.51
N ALA A 501 -4.89 -31.26 -10.63
CA ALA A 501 -5.40 -32.57 -10.29
C ALA A 501 -6.78 -32.48 -9.61
N ALA A 502 -6.98 -31.54 -8.68
CA ALA A 502 -8.26 -31.31 -8.02
C ALA A 502 -9.36 -30.93 -9.04
N LEU A 503 -9.03 -30.08 -10.00
CA LEU A 503 -9.90 -29.68 -11.12
C LEU A 503 -10.05 -30.76 -12.21
N GLY A 504 -9.11 -31.70 -12.26
CA GLY A 504 -9.04 -32.82 -13.19
C GLY A 504 -9.69 -34.11 -12.70
N ASN A 505 -10.22 -34.16 -11.47
CA ASN A 505 -10.61 -35.42 -10.80
C ASN A 505 -9.43 -36.42 -10.70
N GLY A 506 -8.22 -35.92 -10.47
CA GLY A 506 -7.00 -36.72 -10.45
C GLY A 506 -6.32 -36.91 -11.82
N ASP A 507 -6.87 -36.39 -12.92
CA ASP A 507 -6.22 -36.40 -14.24
C ASP A 507 -5.99 -34.98 -14.78
N ALA A 508 -4.76 -34.49 -14.66
CA ALA A 508 -4.33 -33.17 -15.13
C ALA A 508 -4.40 -32.99 -16.67
N ARG A 509 -4.65 -34.06 -17.43
CA ARG A 509 -4.90 -33.99 -18.89
C ARG A 509 -6.32 -33.51 -19.23
N HIS A 510 -7.21 -33.45 -18.25
CA HIS A 510 -8.63 -33.08 -18.41
C HIS A 510 -8.96 -31.84 -17.58
N LEU A 511 -8.25 -30.73 -17.81
CA LEU A 511 -8.55 -29.46 -17.15
C LEU A 511 -9.76 -28.75 -17.76
N PRO A 512 -10.52 -27.98 -16.98
CA PRO A 512 -11.56 -27.10 -17.50
C PRO A 512 -11.00 -26.17 -18.58
N LYS A 513 -11.72 -26.05 -19.70
CA LYS A 513 -11.25 -25.32 -20.89
C LYS A 513 -11.18 -23.81 -20.70
N TYR A 514 -12.02 -23.27 -19.82
CA TYR A 514 -12.18 -21.84 -19.60
C TYR A 514 -11.82 -21.52 -18.15
N LEU A 515 -10.55 -21.20 -17.91
CA LEU A 515 -10.11 -20.60 -16.64
C LEU A 515 -9.92 -19.10 -16.86
N HIS A 516 -10.79 -18.32 -16.25
CA HIS A 516 -10.67 -16.87 -16.18
C HIS A 516 -9.97 -16.46 -14.87
N VAL A 517 -8.69 -16.08 -14.94
CA VAL A 517 -7.87 -15.78 -13.76
C VAL A 517 -7.91 -14.30 -13.42
N ILE A 518 -8.40 -13.86 -12.26
CA ILE A 518 -8.41 -12.43 -11.86
C ILE A 518 -7.17 -12.13 -11.01
N ALA A 519 -6.32 -11.21 -11.47
CA ALA A 519 -5.17 -10.76 -10.70
C ALA A 519 -5.62 -9.84 -9.56
N ILE A 520 -5.15 -10.13 -8.34
CA ILE A 520 -5.47 -9.35 -7.15
C ILE A 520 -4.28 -8.49 -6.71
N ALA A 521 -3.04 -8.99 -6.79
CA ALA A 521 -1.85 -8.23 -6.36
C ALA A 521 -0.58 -8.41 -7.24
N ASP A 522 -0.65 -9.07 -8.40
CA ASP A 522 0.50 -9.24 -9.33
C ASP A 522 0.02 -9.53 -10.78
N GLU A 523 -0.32 -8.47 -11.51
CA GLU A 523 -0.92 -8.57 -12.85
C GLU A 523 0.01 -9.18 -13.91
N PRO A 524 1.29 -8.79 -14.06
CA PRO A 524 2.18 -9.36 -15.07
C PRO A 524 2.38 -10.87 -14.93
N ARG A 525 2.47 -11.37 -13.69
CA ARG A 525 2.74 -12.79 -13.43
C ARG A 525 1.48 -13.64 -13.45
N VAL A 526 0.32 -13.05 -13.18
CA VAL A 526 -0.98 -13.68 -13.46
C VAL A 526 -1.21 -13.81 -14.98
N MET A 527 -0.77 -12.84 -15.76
CA MET A 527 -0.78 -12.96 -17.23
C MET A 527 0.12 -14.11 -17.71
N GLU A 528 1.28 -14.35 -17.06
CA GLU A 528 2.09 -15.54 -17.33
C GLU A 528 1.34 -16.85 -17.02
N LEU A 529 0.61 -16.91 -15.89
CA LEU A 529 -0.22 -18.07 -15.54
C LEU A 529 -1.36 -18.28 -16.54
N ARG A 530 -2.06 -17.21 -16.95
CA ARG A 530 -3.08 -17.25 -17.99
C ARG A 530 -2.52 -17.81 -19.30
N THR A 531 -1.33 -17.35 -19.69
CA THR A 531 -0.63 -17.86 -20.89
C THR A 531 -0.28 -19.35 -20.75
N LYS A 532 0.28 -19.79 -19.62
CA LYS A 532 0.62 -21.21 -19.39
C LYS A 532 -0.61 -22.12 -19.40
N VAL A 533 -1.72 -21.66 -18.82
CA VAL A 533 -3.00 -22.39 -18.86
C VAL A 533 -3.51 -22.48 -20.30
N HIS A 534 -3.41 -21.39 -21.07
CA HIS A 534 -3.76 -21.38 -22.48
C HIS A 534 -2.86 -22.30 -23.33
N GLU A 535 -1.56 -22.32 -23.08
CA GLU A 535 -0.60 -23.22 -23.73
C GLU A 535 -0.89 -24.69 -23.42
N HIS A 536 -1.16 -25.02 -22.16
CA HIS A 536 -1.57 -26.38 -21.75
C HIS A 536 -2.84 -26.83 -22.49
N TYR A 537 -3.80 -25.91 -22.67
CA TYR A 537 -5.00 -26.19 -23.46
C TYR A 537 -4.65 -26.46 -24.94
N LEU A 538 -3.84 -25.61 -25.57
CA LEU A 538 -3.41 -25.80 -26.96
C LEU A 538 -2.70 -27.14 -27.15
N ASP A 539 -1.86 -27.55 -26.21
CA ASP A 539 -1.13 -28.82 -26.28
C ASP A 539 -2.05 -30.02 -26.02
N SER A 540 -3.02 -29.89 -25.12
CA SER A 540 -4.06 -30.89 -24.89
C SER A 540 -4.95 -31.09 -26.13
N VAL A 541 -5.33 -29.99 -26.81
CA VAL A 541 -6.08 -30.03 -28.08
C VAL A 541 -5.28 -30.71 -29.18
N LYS A 542 -3.99 -30.38 -29.33
CA LYS A 542 -3.10 -31.04 -30.30
C LYS A 542 -2.95 -32.54 -30.00
N ALA A 543 -2.82 -32.92 -28.73
CA ALA A 543 -2.73 -34.30 -28.31
C ALA A 543 -4.02 -35.08 -28.61
N MET A 544 -5.19 -34.49 -28.32
CA MET A 544 -6.49 -35.07 -28.67
C MET A 544 -6.68 -35.19 -30.19
N ALA A 545 -6.25 -34.20 -30.97
CA ALA A 545 -6.31 -34.24 -32.43
C ALA A 545 -5.47 -35.41 -32.98
N LYS A 546 -4.25 -35.63 -32.48
CA LYS A 546 -3.39 -36.77 -32.84
C LYS A 546 -4.03 -38.12 -32.47
N VAL A 547 -4.68 -38.22 -31.32
CA VAL A 547 -5.41 -39.44 -30.91
C VAL A 547 -6.61 -39.70 -31.83
N LYS A 548 -7.36 -38.65 -32.18
CA LYS A 548 -8.52 -38.74 -33.08
C LYS A 548 -8.09 -39.14 -34.49
N GLU A 549 -6.96 -38.61 -34.97
CA GLU A 549 -6.35 -38.97 -36.26
C GLU A 549 -5.84 -40.41 -36.26
N LYS A 550 -5.16 -40.85 -35.19
CA LYS A 550 -4.75 -42.26 -35.00
C LYS A 550 -5.95 -43.22 -34.98
N ASN A 551 -7.03 -42.85 -34.29
CA ASN A 551 -8.26 -43.66 -34.26
C ASN A 551 -8.96 -43.68 -35.62
N ARG A 552 -8.90 -42.58 -36.39
CA ARG A 552 -9.44 -42.50 -37.74
C ARG A 552 -8.62 -43.33 -38.74
N HIS A 553 -7.30 -43.41 -38.54
CA HIS A 553 -6.43 -44.35 -39.27
C HIS A 553 -6.74 -45.81 -38.91
N LEU A 554 -6.87 -46.14 -37.63
CA LEU A 554 -7.24 -47.50 -37.17
C LEU A 554 -8.64 -47.94 -37.63
N SER A 555 -9.59 -47.00 -37.76
CA SER A 555 -10.92 -47.26 -38.34
C SER A 555 -10.83 -47.53 -39.84
N ARG A 556 -10.00 -46.78 -40.57
CA ARG A 556 -9.77 -46.98 -42.01
C ARG A 556 -9.04 -48.29 -42.31
N ASP A 557 -8.15 -48.73 -41.43
CA ASP A 557 -7.45 -50.01 -41.55
C ASP A 557 -8.37 -51.22 -41.25
N ARG A 558 -9.50 -51.00 -40.55
CA ARG A 558 -10.55 -52.02 -40.33
C ARG A 558 -11.62 -52.06 -41.42
N ASP A 559 -11.79 -50.96 -42.15
CA ASP A 559 -12.74 -50.85 -43.29
C ASP A 559 -12.06 -51.12 -44.65
N GLY A 560 -10.90 -51.78 -44.66
CA GLY A 560 -10.28 -52.32 -45.87
C GLY A 560 -11.08 -53.53 -46.40
N PRO A 561 -11.22 -53.71 -47.72
CA PRO A 561 -12.07 -54.75 -48.29
C PRO A 561 -11.56 -56.13 -47.88
N GLU A 562 -12.43 -56.95 -47.28
CA GLU A 562 -12.22 -58.39 -47.24
C GLU A 562 -12.05 -58.87 -48.69
N HIS A 563 -10.81 -59.18 -49.06
CA HIS A 563 -10.53 -59.86 -50.31
C HIS A 563 -11.22 -61.23 -50.24
N GLY A 564 -12.33 -61.35 -50.97
CA GLY A 564 -12.89 -62.63 -51.36
C GLY A 564 -11.84 -63.40 -52.15
N MET A 565 -11.18 -64.35 -51.48
CA MET A 565 -10.53 -65.47 -52.16
C MET A 565 -11.59 -66.56 -52.34
N SER A 566 -12.19 -66.56 -53.53
CA SER A 566 -12.77 -67.76 -54.13
C SER A 566 -11.75 -68.34 -55.11
N MET A 567 -10.89 -69.23 -54.61
CA MET A 567 -10.62 -70.56 -55.16
C MET A 567 -9.73 -71.35 -54.22
#